data_AF-A0A936I4H8-F1
#
_entry.id   AF-A0A936I4H8-F1
#
_cell.length_a   1.000
_cell.length_b   1.000
_cell.length_c   1.000
_cell.angle_alpha   90.00
_cell.angle_beta   90.00
_cell.angle_gamma   90.00
#
_symmetry.space_group_name_H-M   'P 1'
#
loop_
_entity.id
_entity.type
_entity.pdbx_description
1 polymer ?
#
loop_
_entity_poly.entity_id
_entity_poly.type
_entity_poly.pdbx_seq_one_letter_code
_entity_poly.pdbx_strand_id
1 'polypeptide(L)'
;MSRKRFTIHLVHIARVVAASLAFDCAAQPENNWWYFNNVAVDFNGVAPVVHTNSAMNQGEGSSSISNADGDLLFYTDGVSVWNRTNSQMSNGYGLLGQSSATQSALIVPKPSNCQFYYIFTVPSQNDVTPLSYSVVDMTLDGGLGDITLKNVPLIAGVTERLSATLHANGVDRWVVGQRCSDLAIVSFRLTASGVDPTPVISPPPPPITSSNCYLSSYIGSLKIAPDGSRLCTTFGYGVNAYLMDYDPLTGLASATLRWSPFLTSGGYGVEFSPNSSRLYLQTANVPRMTVQYDLLAGDTTAIMASRYVVDSAGLDPDNPINYLHGGALQLGPNGQLYINRLNKSHLSVIPYPDAVGAACGYVEHAIDLSPLECELGLPNHLPSYPLCNALVGIPEAGYASVLIATDPSGGHLIVSFHDDSWLGMHFALLDMSGRIVIDEPITSPTESISLHRIALGNYLVRLINGDKSLAQRIVVNY
;
A
#
# COMPACT_ATOMS: atom_id res chain seq x y z
N MET A 1 -16.83 -61.04 -53.02
CA MET A 1 -16.19 -61.01 -51.68
C MET A 1 -15.67 -59.58 -51.46
N SER A 2 -16.47 -58.65 -50.91
CA SER A 2 -16.72 -58.35 -49.48
C SER A 2 -15.60 -57.56 -48.77
N ARG A 3 -15.95 -56.30 -48.43
CA ARG A 3 -15.52 -55.46 -47.27
C ARG A 3 -14.08 -54.87 -47.33
N LYS A 4 -13.79 -53.63 -46.89
CA LYS A 4 -14.50 -52.60 -46.09
C LYS A 4 -13.77 -51.26 -46.27
N ARG A 5 -14.50 -50.13 -46.28
CA ARG A 5 -13.97 -48.77 -46.09
C ARG A 5 -13.71 -48.52 -44.59
N PHE A 6 -12.68 -47.75 -44.27
CA PHE A 6 -12.63 -46.92 -43.05
C PHE A 6 -11.92 -45.60 -43.37
N THR A 7 -12.59 -44.51 -42.99
CA THR A 7 -12.13 -43.11 -43.03
C THR A 7 -11.73 -42.71 -41.61
N ILE A 8 -10.60 -42.02 -41.41
CA ILE A 8 -10.34 -41.22 -40.19
C ILE A 8 -9.70 -39.89 -40.58
N HIS A 9 -10.24 -38.83 -39.98
CA HIS A 9 -9.95 -37.41 -40.17
C HIS A 9 -8.56 -36.97 -39.68
N LEU A 10 -7.91 -36.06 -40.41
CA LEU A 10 -6.78 -35.26 -39.93
C LEU A 10 -7.31 -33.93 -39.37
N VAL A 11 -7.11 -33.73 -38.07
CA VAL A 11 -7.43 -32.48 -37.34
C VAL A 11 -6.31 -31.46 -37.58
N HIS A 12 -6.69 -30.24 -37.98
CA HIS A 12 -5.80 -29.08 -38.07
C HIS A 12 -5.46 -28.57 -36.66
N ILE A 13 -4.16 -28.49 -36.34
CA ILE A 13 -3.64 -27.82 -35.14
C ILE A 13 -3.56 -26.32 -35.45
N ALA A 14 -4.49 -25.53 -34.91
CA ALA A 14 -4.39 -24.08 -34.89
C ALA A 14 -3.49 -23.64 -33.72
N ARG A 15 -2.44 -22.87 -34.02
CA ARG A 15 -1.63 -22.17 -33.02
C ARG A 15 -2.46 -21.06 -32.37
N VAL A 16 -2.79 -21.22 -31.09
CA VAL A 16 -3.33 -20.13 -30.27
C VAL A 16 -2.14 -19.32 -29.76
N VAL A 17 -1.99 -18.09 -30.28
CA VAL A 17 -1.15 -17.06 -29.65
C VAL A 17 -1.94 -16.57 -28.43
N ALA A 18 -1.50 -16.94 -27.24
CA ALA A 18 -2.02 -16.38 -26.00
C ALA A 18 -1.54 -14.93 -25.88
N ALA A 19 -2.38 -13.98 -26.31
CA ALA A 19 -2.23 -12.59 -25.92
C ALA A 19 -2.66 -12.49 -24.45
N SER A 20 -1.67 -12.40 -23.56
CA SER A 20 -1.87 -12.01 -22.17
C SER A 20 -2.38 -10.57 -22.14
N LEU A 21 -3.70 -10.40 -22.12
CA LEU A 21 -4.33 -9.15 -21.72
C LEU A 21 -4.08 -9.01 -20.22
N ALA A 22 -3.06 -8.24 -19.86
CA ALA A 22 -2.92 -7.70 -18.52
C ALA A 22 -4.16 -6.81 -18.29
N PHE A 23 -5.05 -7.22 -17.40
CA PHE A 23 -6.05 -6.32 -16.87
C PHE A 23 -5.32 -5.39 -15.90
N ASP A 24 -5.08 -4.15 -16.33
CA ASP A 24 -4.67 -3.09 -15.43
C ASP A 24 -5.76 -2.94 -14.37
N CYS A 25 -5.48 -3.44 -13.17
CA CYS A 25 -6.22 -3.05 -11.99
C CYS A 25 -5.94 -1.56 -11.81
N ALA A 26 -6.81 -0.69 -12.34
CA ALA A 26 -6.69 0.73 -12.09
C ALA A 26 -6.82 0.94 -10.58
N ALA A 27 -5.69 1.16 -9.91
CA ALA A 27 -5.69 1.69 -8.56
C ALA A 27 -6.41 3.05 -8.55
N GLN A 28 -6.85 3.45 -7.37
CA GLN A 28 -7.37 4.78 -7.11
C GLN A 28 -6.28 5.81 -7.49
N PRO A 29 -6.60 6.81 -8.35
CA PRO A 29 -5.60 7.65 -9.01
C PRO A 29 -4.93 8.66 -8.08
N GLU A 30 -5.31 8.71 -6.80
CA GLU A 30 -4.73 9.57 -5.79
C GLU A 30 -3.22 9.33 -5.57
N ASN A 31 -2.70 8.18 -5.98
CA ASN A 31 -1.27 7.84 -5.95
C ASN A 31 -0.59 7.94 -7.34
N ASN A 32 -1.24 8.55 -8.34
CA ASN A 32 -0.76 8.59 -9.73
C ASN A 32 0.43 9.52 -9.96
N TRP A 33 0.64 10.50 -9.10
CA TRP A 33 1.81 11.35 -9.15
C TRP A 33 2.80 10.94 -8.08
N TRP A 34 4.03 10.65 -8.51
CA TRP A 34 5.15 10.37 -7.63
C TRP A 34 6.13 11.53 -7.69
N TYR A 35 6.23 12.32 -6.62
CA TYR A 35 7.23 13.39 -6.51
C TYR A 35 8.31 13.01 -5.50
N PHE A 36 9.54 12.86 -5.97
CA PHE A 36 10.69 12.48 -5.14
C PHE A 36 11.96 13.11 -5.68
N ASN A 37 12.75 13.72 -4.79
CA ASN A 37 13.88 14.57 -5.20
C ASN A 37 13.42 15.59 -6.27
N ASN A 38 14.28 15.90 -7.25
CA ASN A 38 13.96 16.79 -8.37
C ASN A 38 13.16 16.11 -9.51
N VAL A 39 12.67 14.88 -9.29
CA VAL A 39 11.95 14.06 -10.29
C VAL A 39 10.47 13.99 -9.94
N ALA A 40 9.62 13.92 -10.98
CA ALA A 40 8.27 13.44 -10.85
C ALA A 40 7.95 12.36 -11.88
N VAL A 41 7.12 11.38 -11.51
CA VAL A 41 6.63 10.32 -12.42
C VAL A 41 5.10 10.32 -12.40
N ASP A 42 4.51 10.47 -13.58
CA ASP A 42 3.08 10.47 -13.84
C ASP A 42 2.61 9.10 -14.32
N PHE A 43 1.68 8.49 -13.59
CA PHE A 43 1.09 7.20 -13.90
C PHE A 43 -0.33 7.29 -14.46
N ASN A 44 -0.84 8.47 -14.82
CA ASN A 44 -2.18 8.64 -15.39
C ASN A 44 -2.33 8.02 -16.80
N GLY A 45 -1.23 7.81 -17.51
CA GLY A 45 -1.21 7.19 -18.84
C GLY A 45 -1.05 5.67 -18.81
N VAL A 46 -1.03 5.07 -20.01
CA VAL A 46 -0.73 3.63 -20.20
C VAL A 46 0.70 3.28 -19.77
N ALA A 47 1.62 4.24 -19.89
CA ALA A 47 3.00 4.11 -19.46
C ALA A 47 3.38 5.28 -18.56
N PRO A 48 4.22 5.06 -17.54
CA PRO A 48 4.70 6.14 -16.69
C PRO A 48 5.48 7.21 -17.49
N VAL A 49 5.20 8.48 -17.22
CA VAL A 49 5.86 9.62 -17.87
C VAL A 49 6.71 10.36 -16.84
N VAL A 50 7.98 10.65 -17.18
CA VAL A 50 8.92 11.33 -16.29
C VAL A 50 8.94 12.83 -16.53
N HIS A 51 8.96 13.59 -15.45
CA HIS A 51 9.08 15.04 -15.41
C HIS A 51 10.27 15.44 -14.53
N THR A 52 10.91 16.56 -14.88
CA THR A 52 12.14 17.04 -14.22
C THR A 52 11.93 18.39 -13.53
N ASN A 53 10.70 18.65 -13.04
CA ASN A 53 10.26 19.96 -12.56
C ASN A 53 9.80 19.95 -11.10
N SER A 54 10.04 18.87 -10.35
CA SER A 54 9.80 18.87 -8.91
C SER A 54 10.65 19.97 -8.27
N ALA A 55 10.04 20.81 -7.44
CA ALA A 55 10.76 21.84 -6.68
C ALA A 55 11.43 21.30 -5.40
N MET A 56 11.24 20.02 -5.09
CA MET A 56 11.86 19.36 -3.95
C MET A 56 13.31 18.98 -4.27
N ASN A 57 14.19 19.07 -3.27
CA ASN A 57 15.54 18.52 -3.33
C ASN A 57 15.79 17.72 -2.04
N GLN A 58 15.74 16.39 -2.13
CA GLN A 58 15.95 15.51 -0.98
C GLN A 58 16.49 14.14 -1.40
N GLY A 59 17.11 13.45 -0.43
CA GLY A 59 17.68 12.11 -0.63
C GLY A 59 16.77 10.94 -0.25
N GLU A 60 15.76 11.13 0.61
CA GLU A 60 15.02 10.01 1.19
C GLU A 60 13.51 10.11 0.99
N GLY A 61 12.70 9.96 2.05
CA GLY A 61 11.25 9.78 1.95
C GLY A 61 10.52 11.06 1.59
N SER A 62 9.54 11.01 0.69
CA SER A 62 8.63 12.11 0.34
C SER A 62 7.19 11.65 0.48
N SER A 63 6.23 12.52 0.21
CA SER A 63 4.85 12.09 -0.06
C SER A 63 4.21 13.02 -1.10
N SER A 64 3.42 12.46 -2.01
CA SER A 64 2.59 13.18 -2.97
C SER A 64 1.16 12.64 -2.92
N ILE A 65 0.20 13.50 -3.25
CA ILE A 65 -1.21 13.10 -3.33
C ILE A 65 -1.89 13.77 -4.52
N SER A 66 -2.73 13.00 -5.19
CA SER A 66 -3.57 13.43 -6.31
C SER A 66 -5.05 13.40 -5.89
N ASN A 67 -5.92 14.03 -6.67
CA ASN A 67 -7.37 13.90 -6.50
C ASN A 67 -7.88 12.60 -7.13
N ALA A 68 -9.20 12.37 -7.03
CA ALA A 68 -9.87 11.21 -7.60
C ALA A 68 -9.88 11.16 -9.14
N ASP A 69 -9.45 12.25 -9.80
CA ASP A 69 -9.27 12.31 -11.26
C ASP A 69 -7.80 12.07 -11.67
N GLY A 70 -6.89 11.92 -10.70
CA GLY A 70 -5.46 11.73 -10.93
C GLY A 70 -4.64 13.01 -11.11
N ASP A 71 -5.25 14.18 -10.91
CA ASP A 71 -4.52 15.45 -10.89
C ASP A 71 -3.78 15.62 -9.57
N LEU A 72 -2.50 15.97 -9.64
CA LEU A 72 -1.71 16.34 -8.48
C LEU A 72 -2.41 17.45 -7.67
N LEU A 73 -2.46 17.29 -6.34
CA LEU A 73 -2.90 18.33 -5.42
C LEU A 73 -1.69 19.04 -4.81
N PHE A 74 -0.83 18.27 -4.13
CA PHE A 74 0.38 18.78 -3.48
C PHE A 74 1.35 17.63 -3.15
N TYR A 75 2.58 18.00 -2.79
CA TYR A 75 3.63 17.08 -2.37
C TYR A 75 4.55 17.71 -1.32
N THR A 76 5.31 16.88 -0.60
CA THR A 76 6.15 17.33 0.53
C THR A 76 7.35 16.41 0.77
N ASP A 77 8.43 17.01 1.27
CA ASP A 77 9.62 16.35 1.83
C ASP A 77 9.54 16.18 3.36
N GLY A 78 8.40 16.50 3.97
CA GLY A 78 8.21 16.52 5.42
C GLY A 78 8.64 17.82 6.11
N VAL A 79 9.32 18.74 5.42
CA VAL A 79 9.73 20.06 5.96
C VAL A 79 8.97 21.20 5.26
N SER A 80 8.76 21.04 3.96
CA SER A 80 8.19 21.98 3.01
C SER A 80 7.09 21.29 2.19
N VAL A 81 6.02 22.03 1.88
CA VAL A 81 4.88 21.57 1.09
C VAL A 81 4.70 22.44 -0.14
N TRP A 82 4.69 21.81 -1.31
CA TRP A 82 4.49 22.48 -2.59
C TRP A 82 3.14 22.08 -3.18
N ASN A 83 2.43 23.05 -3.74
CA ASN A 83 1.18 22.80 -4.45
C ASN A 83 1.44 22.23 -5.86
N ARG A 84 0.36 21.87 -6.56
CA ARG A 84 0.39 21.31 -7.92
C ARG A 84 1.09 22.16 -8.99
N THR A 85 1.38 23.43 -8.72
CA THR A 85 2.12 24.32 -9.64
C THR A 85 3.63 24.35 -9.35
N ASN A 86 4.11 23.46 -8.46
CA ASN A 86 5.47 23.45 -7.90
C ASN A 86 5.82 24.72 -7.10
N SER A 87 4.80 25.46 -6.64
CA SER A 87 4.99 26.63 -5.79
C SER A 87 4.84 26.23 -4.31
N GLN A 88 5.74 26.74 -3.48
CA GLN A 88 5.68 26.56 -2.02
C GLN A 88 4.34 27.10 -1.49
N MET A 89 3.58 26.29 -0.75
CA MET A 89 2.38 26.79 -0.04
C MET A 89 2.79 27.85 0.99
N SER A 90 1.98 28.89 1.15
CA SER A 90 2.33 30.07 1.96
C SER A 90 2.63 29.73 3.42
N ASN A 91 1.87 28.82 4.03
CA ASN A 91 2.16 28.27 5.34
C ASN A 91 2.73 26.85 5.25
N GLY A 92 3.29 26.46 4.11
CA GLY A 92 3.77 25.10 3.82
C GLY A 92 5.17 24.77 4.32
N TYR A 93 5.88 25.66 5.01
CA TYR A 93 7.26 25.45 5.44
C TYR A 93 7.39 25.28 6.95
N GLY A 94 8.52 24.72 7.40
CA GLY A 94 8.83 24.52 8.82
C GLY A 94 8.01 23.41 9.48
N LEU A 95 7.65 22.38 8.73
CA LEU A 95 7.12 21.15 9.30
C LEU A 95 8.22 20.40 10.06
N LEU A 96 7.83 19.55 11.01
CA LEU A 96 8.75 18.79 11.87
C LEU A 96 9.16 17.43 11.28
N GLY A 97 9.13 17.27 9.97
CA GLY A 97 9.79 16.15 9.29
C GLY A 97 11.28 16.42 9.09
N GLN A 98 11.97 15.48 8.47
CA GLN A 98 13.40 15.57 8.22
C GLN A 98 13.76 14.85 6.91
N SER A 99 14.59 15.49 6.06
CA SER A 99 14.87 15.05 4.68
C SER A 99 15.73 13.78 4.53
N SER A 100 16.32 13.33 5.64
CA SER A 100 17.09 12.11 5.86
C SER A 100 16.30 11.10 6.70
N ALA A 101 14.98 11.23 6.77
CA ALA A 101 14.11 10.17 7.28
C ALA A 101 13.61 9.29 6.14
N THR A 102 13.75 7.98 6.29
CA THR A 102 13.36 6.97 5.29
C THR A 102 11.90 7.14 4.81
N GLN A 103 10.97 7.44 5.71
CA GLN A 103 9.58 7.79 5.40
C GLN A 103 9.19 9.13 6.07
N SER A 104 9.88 10.21 5.70
CA SER A 104 9.80 11.55 6.32
C SER A 104 8.38 12.10 6.51
N ALA A 105 7.48 11.77 5.58
CA ALA A 105 6.12 12.28 5.52
C ALA A 105 5.14 11.21 5.02
N LEU A 106 3.88 11.38 5.40
CA LEU A 106 2.76 10.62 4.86
C LEU A 106 1.52 11.52 4.77
N ILE A 107 0.98 11.66 3.56
CA ILE A 107 -0.27 12.37 3.33
C ILE A 107 -1.45 11.42 3.48
N VAL A 108 -2.39 11.77 4.36
CA VAL A 108 -3.61 11.00 4.61
C VAL A 108 -4.84 11.90 4.46
N PRO A 109 -5.74 11.65 3.51
CA PRO A 109 -6.99 12.40 3.41
C PRO A 109 -7.83 12.24 4.66
N LYS A 110 -8.53 13.32 5.04
CA LYS A 110 -9.47 13.32 6.16
C LYS A 110 -10.65 12.40 5.81
N PRO A 111 -10.98 11.41 6.65
CA PRO A 111 -12.17 10.60 6.45
C PRO A 111 -13.42 11.44 6.24
N SER A 112 -14.21 11.08 5.24
CA SER A 112 -15.45 11.75 4.84
C SER A 112 -15.31 13.22 4.40
N ASN A 113 -14.10 13.70 4.09
CA ASN A 113 -13.89 15.03 3.53
C ASN A 113 -12.67 15.11 2.60
N CYS A 114 -12.92 15.15 1.29
CA CYS A 114 -11.87 15.16 0.27
C CYS A 114 -11.12 16.50 0.14
N GLN A 115 -11.49 17.53 0.90
CA GLN A 115 -10.85 18.85 0.81
C GLN A 115 -9.78 19.04 1.88
N PHE A 116 -9.68 18.14 2.86
CA PHE A 116 -8.75 18.25 3.97
C PHE A 116 -7.82 17.06 4.01
N TYR A 117 -6.54 17.31 4.22
CA TYR A 117 -5.50 16.30 4.24
C TYR A 117 -4.62 16.49 5.47
N TYR A 118 -4.20 15.39 6.07
CA TYR A 118 -3.23 15.36 7.14
C TYR A 118 -1.86 15.04 6.56
N ILE A 119 -0.85 15.80 6.94
CA ILE A 119 0.56 15.47 6.70
C ILE A 119 1.12 14.99 8.03
N PHE A 120 1.41 13.70 8.15
CA PHE A 120 2.14 13.16 9.28
C PHE A 120 3.62 13.20 8.99
N THR A 121 4.43 13.61 9.97
CA THR A 121 5.88 13.71 9.84
C THR A 121 6.58 12.99 10.97
N VAL A 122 7.77 12.46 10.70
CA VAL A 122 8.63 11.78 11.68
C VAL A 122 10.05 12.38 11.69
N PRO A 123 10.76 12.32 12.83
CA PRO A 123 12.17 12.68 12.92
C PRO A 123 13.06 11.75 12.09
N SER A 124 14.28 12.20 11.81
CA SER A 124 15.40 11.33 11.40
C SER A 124 16.16 10.78 12.61
N GLN A 125 17.14 9.91 12.34
CA GLN A 125 18.10 9.46 13.34
C GLN A 125 18.66 10.63 14.19
N ASN A 126 18.68 10.43 15.51
CA ASN A 126 19.15 11.36 16.55
C ASN A 126 18.34 12.66 16.72
N ASP A 127 17.25 12.86 15.96
CA ASP A 127 16.30 13.94 16.22
C ASP A 127 15.26 13.49 17.27
N VAL A 128 14.95 14.41 18.19
CA VAL A 128 14.00 14.22 19.29
C VAL A 128 12.63 14.84 19.00
N THR A 129 12.44 15.42 17.81
CA THR A 129 11.12 15.90 17.37
C THR A 129 10.08 14.78 17.41
N PRO A 130 8.83 15.08 17.79
CA PRO A 130 7.80 14.06 17.86
C PRO A 130 7.24 13.75 16.48
N LEU A 131 6.73 12.52 16.32
CA LEU A 131 5.73 12.25 15.30
C LEU A 131 4.62 13.28 15.47
N SER A 132 4.36 14.04 14.41
CA SER A 132 3.45 15.18 14.43
C SER A 132 2.55 15.14 13.21
N TYR A 133 1.46 15.93 13.23
CA TYR A 133 0.66 16.17 12.04
C TYR A 133 0.41 17.64 11.76
N SER A 134 0.18 17.95 10.49
CA SER A 134 -0.34 19.23 10.01
C SER A 134 -1.58 18.99 9.14
N VAL A 135 -2.46 19.98 9.01
CA VAL A 135 -3.69 19.89 8.21
C VAL A 135 -3.62 20.87 7.05
N VAL A 136 -3.73 20.34 5.84
CA VAL A 136 -3.90 21.09 4.59
C VAL A 136 -5.38 21.23 4.29
N ASP A 137 -5.81 22.44 3.97
CA ASP A 137 -7.15 22.75 3.45
C ASP A 137 -7.02 23.15 1.98
N MET A 138 -7.50 22.29 1.08
CA MET A 138 -7.44 22.51 -0.37
C MET A 138 -8.43 23.56 -0.87
N THR A 139 -9.36 24.04 -0.04
CA THR A 139 -10.28 25.12 -0.42
C THR A 139 -9.62 26.51 -0.41
N LEU A 140 -8.43 26.62 0.17
CA LEU A 140 -7.65 27.85 0.25
C LEU A 140 -6.86 28.12 -1.03
N ASP A 141 -6.36 29.36 -1.15
CA ASP A 141 -5.51 29.84 -2.26
C ASP A 141 -6.06 29.49 -3.65
N GLY A 142 -7.37 29.65 -3.85
CA GLY A 142 -8.02 29.36 -5.13
C GLY A 142 -7.95 27.89 -5.56
N GLY A 143 -7.88 26.95 -4.62
CA GLY A 143 -7.75 25.51 -4.91
C GLY A 143 -6.31 25.00 -4.93
N LEU A 144 -5.32 25.85 -4.62
CA LEU A 144 -3.92 25.44 -4.47
C LEU A 144 -3.59 24.95 -3.07
N GLY A 145 -4.47 25.21 -2.11
CA GLY A 145 -4.39 24.75 -0.73
C GLY A 145 -3.37 25.51 0.14
N ASP A 146 -3.59 25.46 1.45
CA ASP A 146 -2.63 25.93 2.44
C ASP A 146 -2.79 25.19 3.78
N ILE A 147 -1.79 25.31 4.65
CA ILE A 147 -1.80 24.67 5.97
C ILE A 147 -2.57 25.53 6.98
N THR A 148 -3.60 24.94 7.59
CA THR A 148 -4.47 25.60 8.59
C THR A 148 -4.08 25.26 10.03
N LEU A 149 -3.48 24.09 10.25
CA LEU A 149 -2.98 23.62 11.54
C LEU A 149 -1.64 22.95 11.32
N LYS A 150 -0.63 23.28 12.12
CA LYS A 150 0.76 22.86 11.86
C LYS A 150 1.41 22.25 13.08
N ASN A 151 2.16 21.16 12.88
CA ASN A 151 3.06 20.56 13.86
C ASN A 151 2.38 20.20 15.20
N VAL A 152 1.17 19.62 15.13
CA VAL A 152 0.50 19.09 16.32
C VAL A 152 1.20 17.81 16.74
N PRO A 153 1.83 17.76 17.93
CA PRO A 153 2.60 16.60 18.35
C PRO A 153 1.68 15.45 18.77
N LEU A 154 2.07 14.22 18.43
CA LEU A 154 1.40 12.99 18.85
C LEU A 154 2.26 12.18 19.83
N ILE A 155 3.48 11.79 19.43
CA ILE A 155 4.37 11.00 20.29
C ILE A 155 5.84 11.25 19.96
N ALA A 156 6.68 11.39 21.00
CA ALA A 156 8.12 11.54 20.87
C ALA A 156 8.85 10.20 20.84
N GLY A 157 10.10 10.20 20.35
CA GLY A 157 10.96 9.02 20.38
C GLY A 157 10.48 7.91 19.44
N VAL A 158 10.11 8.28 18.22
CA VAL A 158 9.80 7.34 17.13
C VAL A 158 10.99 7.17 16.19
N THR A 159 10.93 6.14 15.36
CA THR A 159 11.86 5.89 14.24
C THR A 159 11.40 6.60 12.97
N GLU A 160 12.14 6.44 11.87
CA GLU A 160 11.82 7.03 10.55
C GLU A 160 10.68 6.31 9.81
N ARG A 161 10.05 5.33 10.47
CA ARG A 161 9.03 4.45 9.92
C ARG A 161 7.63 5.00 10.13
N LEU A 162 6.90 5.14 9.03
CA LEU A 162 5.56 5.69 9.00
C LEU A 162 4.75 5.07 7.87
N SER A 163 3.57 4.54 8.17
CA SER A 163 2.61 4.05 7.18
C SER A 163 1.20 4.34 7.64
N ALA A 164 0.21 4.05 6.81
CA ALA A 164 -1.17 3.97 7.23
C ALA A 164 -1.91 2.87 6.48
N THR A 165 -3.06 2.49 7.02
CA THR A 165 -3.98 1.53 6.41
C THR A 165 -5.44 1.88 6.72
N LEU A 166 -6.37 1.23 6.04
CA LEU A 166 -7.80 1.36 6.26
C LEU A 166 -8.18 0.68 7.58
N HIS A 167 -9.01 1.35 8.39
CA HIS A 167 -9.67 0.68 9.51
C HIS A 167 -10.69 -0.33 8.96
N ALA A 168 -10.96 -1.41 9.69
CA ALA A 168 -11.94 -2.43 9.28
C ALA A 168 -13.38 -1.92 9.03
N ASN A 169 -13.68 -0.67 9.36
CA ASN A 169 -14.99 -0.04 9.09
C ASN A 169 -15.08 0.57 7.68
N GLY A 170 -13.97 0.57 6.92
CA GLY A 170 -13.90 1.09 5.56
C GLY A 170 -13.85 2.62 5.43
N VAL A 171 -13.80 3.36 6.55
CA VAL A 171 -13.88 4.83 6.55
C VAL A 171 -12.74 5.46 7.34
N ASP A 172 -12.43 4.96 8.53
CA ASP A 172 -11.34 5.50 9.33
C ASP A 172 -9.99 4.99 8.81
N ARG A 173 -8.91 5.60 9.28
CA ARG A 173 -7.55 5.19 8.95
C ARG A 173 -6.78 4.90 10.23
N TRP A 174 -5.89 3.93 10.15
CA TRP A 174 -4.81 3.77 11.10
C TRP A 174 -3.58 4.47 10.55
N VAL A 175 -2.97 5.34 11.34
CA VAL A 175 -1.63 5.89 11.07
C VAL A 175 -0.66 5.22 12.02
N VAL A 176 0.33 4.56 11.45
CA VAL A 176 1.16 3.58 12.15
C VAL A 176 2.62 4.02 12.09
N GLY A 177 3.22 4.19 13.27
CA GLY A 177 4.63 4.44 13.44
C GLY A 177 5.28 3.38 14.32
N GLN A 178 6.58 3.52 14.59
CA GLN A 178 7.31 2.65 15.50
C GLN A 178 8.13 3.45 16.50
N ARG A 179 7.99 3.09 17.78
CA ARG A 179 8.79 3.66 18.88
C ARG A 179 10.24 3.20 18.82
N CYS A 180 11.13 4.11 19.14
CA CYS A 180 12.56 3.92 19.14
C CYS A 180 13.06 3.11 20.34
N SER A 181 12.49 3.37 21.52
CA SER A 181 12.98 2.86 22.80
C SER A 181 12.81 1.35 22.97
N ASP A 182 11.73 0.80 22.42
CA ASP A 182 11.35 -0.60 22.58
C ASP A 182 10.93 -1.26 21.27
N LEU A 183 10.88 -0.54 20.14
CA LEU A 183 10.37 -1.05 18.85
C LEU A 183 8.86 -1.36 18.83
N ALA A 184 8.11 -0.85 19.81
CA ALA A 184 6.66 -1.00 19.84
C ALA A 184 6.01 -0.30 18.64
N ILE A 185 5.02 -0.97 18.03
CA ILE A 185 4.18 -0.37 16.99
C ILE A 185 3.14 0.52 17.66
N VAL A 186 2.98 1.73 17.16
CA VAL A 186 1.99 2.71 17.64
C VAL A 186 1.01 3.03 16.52
N SER A 187 -0.28 2.81 16.77
CA SER A 187 -1.35 3.03 15.79
C SER A 187 -2.29 4.13 16.30
N PHE A 188 -2.35 5.25 15.59
CA PHE A 188 -3.29 6.35 15.83
C PHE A 188 -4.50 6.22 14.92
N ARG A 189 -5.71 6.35 15.48
CA ARG A 189 -6.94 6.33 14.67
C ARG A 189 -7.21 7.73 14.14
N LEU A 190 -7.34 7.87 12.82
CA LEU A 190 -7.81 9.08 12.16
C LEU A 190 -9.26 8.86 11.73
N THR A 191 -10.14 9.75 12.18
CA THR A 191 -11.59 9.72 11.91
C THR A 191 -12.06 11.02 11.25
N ALA A 192 -13.35 11.13 10.93
CA ALA A 192 -13.93 12.38 10.46
C ALA A 192 -13.82 13.54 11.47
N SER A 193 -13.66 13.23 12.77
CA SER A 193 -13.44 14.21 13.84
C SER A 193 -11.96 14.61 14.00
N GLY A 194 -11.04 13.95 13.29
CA GLY A 194 -9.60 14.14 13.38
C GLY A 194 -8.87 12.96 14.02
N VAL A 195 -7.62 13.20 14.39
CA VAL A 195 -6.72 12.19 14.98
C VAL A 195 -7.06 11.99 16.45
N ASP A 196 -7.27 10.74 16.88
CA ASP A 196 -7.26 10.37 18.28
C ASP A 196 -5.81 10.42 18.79
N PRO A 197 -5.47 11.31 19.75
CA PRO A 197 -4.11 11.43 20.24
C PRO A 197 -3.66 10.24 21.12
N THR A 198 -4.57 9.33 21.49
CA THR A 198 -4.24 8.14 22.28
C THR A 198 -3.99 6.96 21.34
N PRO A 199 -2.73 6.53 21.15
CA PRO A 199 -2.45 5.42 20.25
C PRO A 199 -2.79 4.07 20.89
N VAL A 200 -3.13 3.12 20.04
CA VAL A 200 -3.03 1.70 20.38
C VAL A 200 -1.55 1.31 20.30
N ILE A 201 -1.00 0.82 21.41
CA ILE A 201 0.41 0.43 21.50
C ILE A 201 0.50 -1.09 21.50
N SER A 202 1.17 -1.63 20.49
CA SER A 202 1.41 -3.06 20.36
C SER A 202 2.67 -3.48 21.12
N PRO A 203 2.71 -4.69 21.69
CA PRO A 203 3.93 -5.21 22.29
C PRO A 203 5.05 -5.24 21.26
N PRO A 204 6.29 -4.95 21.66
CA PRO A 204 7.42 -4.97 20.75
C PRO A 204 7.75 -6.39 20.26
N PRO A 205 8.33 -6.54 19.06
CA PRO A 205 8.72 -7.85 18.55
C PRO A 205 9.87 -8.44 19.38
N PRO A 206 9.71 -9.63 19.98
CA PRO A 206 10.80 -10.28 20.70
C PRO A 206 11.78 -10.99 19.73
N PRO A 207 13.06 -11.22 20.10
CA PRO A 207 13.72 -10.75 21.31
C PRO A 207 14.31 -9.34 21.09
N ILE A 208 14.03 -8.42 22.01
CA ILE A 208 14.75 -7.14 22.06
C ILE A 208 16.15 -7.43 22.59
N THR A 209 17.14 -7.53 21.71
CA THR A 209 18.54 -7.74 22.15
C THR A 209 19.24 -6.44 22.50
N SER A 210 18.65 -5.28 22.19
CA SER A 210 19.14 -3.97 22.62
C SER A 210 18.03 -2.92 22.58
N SER A 211 17.72 -2.32 23.72
CA SER A 211 16.78 -1.19 23.89
C SER A 211 17.38 0.15 23.44
N ASN A 212 18.25 0.13 22.44
CA ASN A 212 19.04 1.28 22.05
C ASN A 212 18.97 1.50 20.55
N CYS A 213 18.02 2.34 20.14
CA CYS A 213 17.88 2.75 18.75
C CYS A 213 19.08 3.55 18.20
N TYR A 214 19.95 4.11 19.07
CA TYR A 214 21.12 4.90 18.66
C TYR A 214 22.20 4.10 17.91
N LEU A 215 22.12 2.77 17.84
CA LEU A 215 23.17 1.96 17.20
C LEU A 215 22.76 1.24 15.91
N SER A 216 21.48 1.20 15.52
CA SER A 216 21.08 0.42 14.32
C SER A 216 19.63 0.52 13.83
N SER A 217 18.69 1.07 14.60
CA SER A 217 17.26 0.77 14.38
C SER A 217 16.38 1.91 13.86
N TYR A 218 16.91 3.11 13.60
CA TYR A 218 16.11 4.24 13.07
C TYR A 218 15.71 4.04 11.60
N ILE A 219 16.70 3.66 10.78
CA ILE A 219 16.58 3.59 9.31
C ILE A 219 15.79 2.36 8.89
N GLY A 220 14.94 2.54 7.89
CA GLY A 220 14.19 1.48 7.23
C GLY A 220 12.73 1.85 7.08
N SER A 221 12.00 1.01 6.35
CA SER A 221 10.60 1.25 6.01
C SER A 221 9.65 0.42 6.86
N LEU A 222 8.43 0.94 7.05
CA LEU A 222 7.26 0.22 7.54
C LEU A 222 6.20 0.21 6.43
N LYS A 223 5.70 -0.97 6.10
CA LYS A 223 4.57 -1.15 5.19
C LYS A 223 3.53 -2.07 5.82
N ILE A 224 2.28 -1.85 5.45
CA ILE A 224 1.16 -2.71 5.79
C ILE A 224 0.66 -3.32 4.47
N ALA A 225 0.36 -4.61 4.49
CA ALA A 225 -0.14 -5.32 3.33
C ALA A 225 -1.44 -4.69 2.80
N PRO A 226 -1.73 -4.72 1.49
CA PRO A 226 -2.93 -4.10 0.91
C PRO A 226 -4.27 -4.55 1.53
N ASP A 227 -4.36 -5.79 2.01
CA ASP A 227 -5.51 -6.34 2.74
C ASP A 227 -5.55 -5.96 4.23
N GLY A 228 -4.54 -5.24 4.73
CA GLY A 228 -4.43 -4.80 6.11
C GLY A 228 -4.05 -5.89 7.12
N SER A 229 -3.81 -7.13 6.69
CA SER A 229 -3.66 -8.28 7.61
C SER A 229 -2.25 -8.45 8.19
N ARG A 230 -1.25 -7.83 7.56
CA ARG A 230 0.17 -7.96 7.94
C ARG A 230 0.89 -6.63 7.88
N LEU A 231 1.89 -6.47 8.73
CA LEU A 231 2.78 -5.32 8.79
C LEU A 231 4.22 -5.81 8.74
N CYS A 232 5.08 -5.15 7.97
CA CYS A 232 6.51 -5.42 7.96
C CYS A 232 7.31 -4.15 8.23
N THR A 233 8.31 -4.27 9.12
CA THR A 233 9.33 -3.25 9.34
C THR A 233 10.69 -3.75 8.89
N THR A 234 11.54 -2.87 8.37
CA THR A 234 12.94 -3.17 8.01
C THR A 234 13.90 -2.31 8.82
N PHE A 235 15.14 -2.77 9.00
CA PHE A 235 16.16 -2.04 9.75
C PHE A 235 17.48 -1.99 9.00
N GLY A 236 18.05 -0.79 8.87
CA GLY A 236 19.28 -0.55 8.12
C GLY A 236 20.50 -1.32 8.64
N TYR A 237 20.48 -1.78 9.89
CA TYR A 237 21.57 -2.52 10.53
C TYR A 237 21.03 -3.62 11.46
N GLY A 238 21.78 -4.71 11.61
CA GLY A 238 21.43 -5.79 12.54
C GLY A 238 20.31 -6.68 12.03
N VAL A 239 19.17 -6.71 12.72
CA VAL A 239 17.99 -7.50 12.32
C VAL A 239 17.35 -6.86 11.10
N ASN A 240 17.29 -7.54 9.96
CA ASN A 240 16.92 -6.88 8.71
C ASN A 240 15.43 -6.53 8.60
N ALA A 241 14.54 -7.33 9.19
CA ALA A 241 13.10 -7.10 9.15
C ALA A 241 12.35 -7.71 10.33
N TYR A 242 11.10 -7.30 10.54
CA TYR A 242 10.10 -8.04 11.29
C TYR A 242 8.80 -8.08 10.49
N LEU A 243 8.21 -9.27 10.35
CA LEU A 243 6.86 -9.45 9.83
C LEU A 243 5.92 -9.71 11.02
N MET A 244 4.78 -9.04 11.03
CA MET A 244 3.81 -9.09 12.12
C MET A 244 2.42 -9.27 11.53
N ASP A 245 1.55 -9.96 12.25
CA ASP A 245 0.12 -9.89 11.96
C ASP A 245 -0.38 -8.51 12.42
N TYR A 246 -1.29 -7.91 11.65
CA TYR A 246 -1.90 -6.64 11.96
C TYR A 246 -3.43 -6.80 11.93
N ASP A 247 -4.09 -6.31 12.97
CA ASP A 247 -5.55 -6.32 13.05
C ASP A 247 -6.10 -4.93 12.71
N PRO A 248 -6.70 -4.74 11.52
CA PRO A 248 -7.25 -3.44 11.12
C PRO A 248 -8.50 -3.03 11.92
N LEU A 249 -9.10 -3.92 12.70
CA LEU A 249 -10.20 -3.58 13.61
C LEU A 249 -9.69 -2.91 14.89
N THR A 250 -8.59 -3.41 15.45
CA THR A 250 -8.09 -2.95 16.75
C THR A 250 -6.85 -2.06 16.65
N GLY A 251 -6.16 -2.07 15.51
CA GLY A 251 -4.87 -1.39 15.33
C GLY A 251 -3.70 -2.09 16.01
N LEU A 252 -3.90 -3.32 16.53
CA LEU A 252 -2.86 -4.11 17.19
C LEU A 252 -2.02 -4.88 16.17
N ALA A 253 -0.70 -4.83 16.36
CA ALA A 253 0.27 -5.70 15.72
C ALA A 253 0.69 -6.82 16.68
N SER A 254 0.89 -8.03 16.17
CA SER A 254 1.42 -9.14 16.97
C SER A 254 2.58 -9.85 16.25
N ALA A 255 3.63 -10.16 17.01
CA ALA A 255 4.90 -10.66 16.49
C ALA A 255 4.90 -12.17 16.22
N THR A 256 3.79 -12.72 15.70
CA THR A 256 3.62 -14.16 15.44
C THR A 256 4.67 -14.71 14.48
N LEU A 257 5.14 -13.88 13.53
CA LEU A 257 6.07 -14.25 12.46
C LEU A 257 7.42 -13.53 12.59
N ARG A 258 8.20 -13.86 13.63
CA ARG A 258 9.58 -13.36 13.74
C ARG A 258 10.37 -13.73 12.49
N TRP A 259 10.86 -12.71 11.80
CA TRP A 259 11.55 -12.91 10.54
C TRP A 259 12.79 -12.02 10.43
N SER A 260 13.92 -12.51 10.93
CA SER A 260 15.22 -11.96 10.55
C SER A 260 15.74 -12.79 9.37
N PRO A 261 15.52 -12.39 8.10
CA PRO A 261 16.26 -13.03 7.02
C PRO A 261 17.74 -12.74 7.32
N PHE A 262 18.61 -13.74 7.35
CA PHE A 262 20.05 -13.57 7.61
C PHE A 262 20.77 -12.86 6.45
N LEU A 263 20.24 -11.73 5.99
CA LEU A 263 20.93 -10.85 5.07
C LEU A 263 22.06 -10.22 5.87
N THR A 264 23.28 -10.34 5.37
CA THR A 264 24.48 -9.81 6.04
C THR A 264 24.57 -8.27 5.99
N SER A 265 23.53 -7.62 5.45
CA SER A 265 23.67 -6.32 4.79
C SER A 265 22.58 -5.30 5.16
N GLY A 266 21.77 -5.50 6.22
CA GLY A 266 20.71 -4.55 6.59
C GLY A 266 19.52 -4.58 5.63
N GLY A 267 18.34 -4.13 6.07
CA GLY A 267 17.15 -3.89 5.24
C GLY A 267 16.85 -2.39 5.08
N TYR A 268 16.31 -1.97 3.93
CA TYR A 268 15.91 -0.58 3.69
C TYR A 268 14.46 -0.45 3.21
N GLY A 269 14.19 -0.94 2.00
CA GLY A 269 12.85 -0.97 1.41
C GLY A 269 12.12 -2.27 1.73
N VAL A 270 10.82 -2.17 1.95
CA VAL A 270 9.90 -3.31 1.99
C VAL A 270 8.65 -2.95 1.21
N GLU A 271 8.06 -3.91 0.51
CA GLU A 271 6.75 -3.76 -0.12
C GLU A 271 6.04 -5.11 -0.22
N PHE A 272 4.72 -5.10 -0.08
CA PHE A 272 3.86 -6.27 -0.29
C PHE A 272 3.37 -6.31 -1.74
N SER A 273 3.10 -7.50 -2.26
CA SER A 273 2.43 -7.59 -3.56
C SER A 273 0.97 -7.13 -3.47
N PRO A 274 0.35 -6.71 -4.59
CA PRO A 274 -1.03 -6.23 -4.63
C PRO A 274 -2.06 -7.12 -3.94
N ASN A 275 -1.90 -8.44 -4.03
CA ASN A 275 -2.80 -9.41 -3.40
C ASN A 275 -2.36 -9.87 -2.00
N SER A 276 -1.40 -9.19 -1.38
CA SER A 276 -0.82 -9.53 -0.07
C SER A 276 -0.13 -10.91 0.03
N SER A 277 0.08 -11.61 -1.09
CA SER A 277 0.64 -12.97 -1.08
C SER A 277 2.16 -13.03 -1.14
N ARG A 278 2.84 -11.94 -1.51
CA ARG A 278 4.31 -11.87 -1.53
C ARG A 278 4.82 -10.70 -0.71
N LEU A 279 6.04 -10.86 -0.22
CA LEU A 279 6.80 -9.82 0.46
C LEU A 279 8.12 -9.62 -0.27
N TYR A 280 8.43 -8.37 -0.59
CA TYR A 280 9.69 -7.97 -1.19
C TYR A 280 10.48 -7.15 -0.20
N LEU A 281 11.77 -7.48 -0.04
CA LEU A 281 12.71 -6.67 0.73
C LEU A 281 13.88 -6.24 -0.15
N GLN A 282 14.39 -5.05 0.12
CA GLN A 282 15.63 -4.55 -0.45
C GLN A 282 16.68 -4.39 0.66
N THR A 283 17.87 -4.95 0.46
CA THR A 283 18.98 -4.76 1.41
C THR A 283 19.50 -3.34 1.36
N ALA A 284 19.90 -2.82 2.52
CA ALA A 284 20.50 -1.50 2.63
C ALA A 284 21.93 -1.50 2.03
N ASN A 285 22.72 -2.54 2.36
CA ASN A 285 24.14 -2.64 2.05
C ASN A 285 24.50 -3.76 1.06
N VAL A 286 25.80 -3.90 0.78
CA VAL A 286 26.40 -4.85 -0.17
C VAL A 286 26.44 -6.29 0.38
N PRO A 287 26.17 -7.33 -0.44
CA PRO A 287 25.62 -7.21 -1.79
C PRO A 287 24.21 -6.61 -1.75
N ARG A 288 23.94 -5.69 -2.68
CA ARG A 288 22.60 -5.13 -2.84
C ARG A 288 21.71 -6.25 -3.38
N MET A 289 20.59 -6.53 -2.73
CA MET A 289 19.67 -7.58 -3.13
C MET A 289 18.23 -7.11 -3.03
N THR A 290 17.42 -7.48 -4.02
CA THR A 290 15.97 -7.53 -3.89
C THR A 290 15.57 -8.99 -3.75
N VAL A 291 14.85 -9.31 -2.68
CA VAL A 291 14.44 -10.68 -2.35
C VAL A 291 12.94 -10.76 -2.19
N GLN A 292 12.35 -11.83 -2.74
CA GLN A 292 10.94 -12.15 -2.65
C GLN A 292 10.73 -13.33 -1.69
N TYR A 293 9.63 -13.30 -0.95
CA TYR A 293 9.15 -14.39 -0.12
C TYR A 293 7.67 -14.68 -0.40
N ASP A 294 7.30 -15.96 -0.36
CA ASP A 294 5.93 -16.44 -0.48
C ASP A 294 5.27 -16.47 0.90
N LEU A 295 4.34 -15.54 1.12
CA LEU A 295 3.60 -15.40 2.37
C LEU A 295 2.50 -16.45 2.58
N LEU A 296 2.25 -17.28 1.56
CA LEU A 296 1.30 -18.39 1.55
C LEU A 296 2.01 -19.76 1.72
N ALA A 297 3.33 -19.79 1.86
CA ALA A 297 4.11 -21.01 1.99
C ALA A 297 3.79 -21.85 3.25
N GLY A 298 3.03 -21.28 4.20
CA GLY A 298 2.61 -21.95 5.44
C GLY A 298 3.19 -21.26 6.67
N ASP A 299 3.96 -21.99 7.47
CA ASP A 299 4.58 -21.45 8.68
C ASP A 299 5.80 -20.56 8.40
N THR A 300 6.34 -19.94 9.45
CA THR A 300 7.53 -19.08 9.37
C THR A 300 8.72 -19.76 8.69
N THR A 301 8.92 -21.06 8.91
CA THR A 301 10.06 -21.80 8.34
C THR A 301 9.89 -21.96 6.84
N ALA A 302 8.68 -22.31 6.39
CA ALA A 302 8.36 -22.43 4.98
C ALA A 302 8.43 -21.08 4.25
N ILE A 303 7.93 -20.00 4.87
CA ILE A 303 8.07 -18.64 4.34
C ILE A 303 9.55 -18.29 4.17
N MET A 304 10.41 -18.54 5.16
CA MET A 304 11.84 -18.28 5.05
C MET A 304 12.52 -19.12 3.95
N ALA A 305 12.14 -20.39 3.83
CA ALA A 305 12.67 -21.28 2.80
C ALA A 305 12.24 -20.90 1.38
N SER A 306 11.13 -20.17 1.24
CA SER A 306 10.62 -19.69 -0.06
C SER A 306 11.46 -18.57 -0.69
N ARG A 307 12.50 -18.07 -0.01
CA ARG A 307 13.35 -16.97 -0.47
C ARG A 307 13.77 -17.14 -1.91
N TYR A 308 13.44 -16.15 -2.72
CA TYR A 308 13.92 -16.00 -4.08
C TYR A 308 14.70 -14.69 -4.22
N VAL A 309 15.90 -14.74 -4.80
CA VAL A 309 16.69 -13.55 -5.12
C VAL A 309 16.19 -13.04 -6.47
N VAL A 310 15.46 -11.93 -6.46
CA VAL A 310 14.93 -11.29 -7.67
C VAL A 310 16.05 -10.62 -8.45
N ASP A 311 16.89 -9.90 -7.71
CA ASP A 311 18.02 -9.16 -8.25
C ASP A 311 19.13 -9.13 -7.19
N SER A 312 20.38 -9.15 -7.64
CA SER A 312 21.53 -8.94 -6.79
C SER A 312 22.67 -8.29 -7.57
N ALA A 313 23.27 -7.26 -6.99
CA ALA A 313 24.49 -6.64 -7.49
C ALA A 313 25.56 -6.62 -6.41
N GLY A 314 26.82 -6.77 -6.85
CA GLY A 314 28.00 -6.58 -6.00
C GLY A 314 28.24 -5.10 -5.70
N LEU A 315 29.48 -4.76 -5.34
CA LEU A 315 29.92 -3.37 -5.25
C LEU A 315 29.66 -2.67 -6.58
N ASP A 316 29.10 -1.47 -6.52
CA ASP A 316 29.01 -0.60 -7.69
C ASP A 316 30.43 -0.08 -8.01
N PRO A 317 31.01 -0.43 -9.18
CA PRO A 317 32.34 0.05 -9.54
C PRO A 317 32.40 1.57 -9.67
N ASP A 318 31.27 2.23 -9.93
CA ASP A 318 31.17 3.69 -10.04
C ASP A 318 31.00 4.37 -8.67
N ASN A 319 30.69 3.61 -7.61
CA ASN A 319 30.57 4.13 -6.24
C ASN A 319 31.08 3.12 -5.18
N PRO A 320 32.40 2.90 -5.09
CA PRO A 320 32.97 1.89 -4.19
C PRO A 320 32.98 2.29 -2.70
N ILE A 321 32.51 3.49 -2.34
CA ILE A 321 32.68 4.09 -1.00
C ILE A 321 31.36 4.17 -0.22
N ASN A 322 30.21 4.19 -0.90
CA ASN A 322 28.91 4.24 -0.24
C ASN A 322 28.44 2.85 0.13
N TYR A 323 28.40 2.52 1.43
CA TYR A 323 27.92 1.21 1.89
C TYR A 323 26.43 0.98 1.62
N LEU A 324 25.65 2.05 1.42
CA LEU A 324 24.22 2.00 1.09
C LEU A 324 24.02 2.02 -0.43
N HIS A 325 23.47 0.95 -0.98
CA HIS A 325 23.09 0.88 -2.40
C HIS A 325 21.61 0.48 -2.59
N GLY A 326 20.92 0.07 -1.52
CA GLY A 326 19.48 -0.16 -1.53
C GLY A 326 18.69 1.14 -1.59
N GLY A 327 17.42 1.04 -1.98
CA GLY A 327 16.47 2.14 -1.94
C GLY A 327 15.07 1.63 -1.56
N ALA A 328 14.10 2.53 -1.64
CA ALA A 328 12.71 2.22 -1.41
C ALA A 328 12.16 1.24 -2.46
N LEU A 329 11.25 0.39 -1.99
CA LEU A 329 10.33 -0.38 -2.83
C LEU A 329 8.97 0.30 -2.72
N GLN A 330 8.28 0.46 -3.84
CA GLN A 330 6.97 1.09 -3.82
C GLN A 330 6.06 0.46 -4.87
N LEU A 331 4.86 0.09 -4.45
CA LEU A 331 3.81 -0.34 -5.37
C LEU A 331 3.26 0.88 -6.14
N GLY A 332 3.27 0.79 -7.46
CA GLY A 332 2.65 1.72 -8.39
C GLY A 332 1.13 1.57 -8.46
N PRO A 333 0.43 2.61 -8.93
CA PRO A 333 -1.02 2.56 -9.14
C PRO A 333 -1.44 1.58 -10.26
N ASN A 334 -0.51 1.16 -11.11
CA ASN A 334 -0.72 0.10 -12.10
C ASN A 334 -0.54 -1.31 -11.52
N GLY A 335 -0.35 -1.45 -10.20
CA GLY A 335 -0.13 -2.73 -9.54
C GLY A 335 1.25 -3.35 -9.79
N GLN A 336 2.18 -2.62 -10.41
CA GLN A 336 3.57 -3.03 -10.58
C GLN A 336 4.41 -2.53 -9.40
N LEU A 337 5.50 -3.24 -9.07
CA LEU A 337 6.39 -2.85 -7.98
C LEU A 337 7.65 -2.21 -8.55
N TYR A 338 7.93 -0.99 -8.12
CA TYR A 338 9.10 -0.22 -8.55
C TYR A 338 10.22 -0.28 -7.52
N ILE A 339 11.43 -0.37 -8.02
CA ILE A 339 12.65 -0.52 -7.24
C ILE A 339 13.53 0.69 -7.46
N ASN A 340 13.75 1.44 -6.39
CA ASN A 340 14.65 2.56 -6.37
C ASN A 340 16.08 2.13 -5.98
N ARG A 341 17.09 2.86 -6.47
CA ARG A 341 18.51 2.60 -6.20
C ARG A 341 19.27 3.93 -6.15
N LEU A 342 20.11 4.08 -5.13
CA LEU A 342 20.92 5.29 -4.92
C LEU A 342 21.77 5.63 -6.16
N ASN A 343 21.77 6.90 -6.55
CA ASN A 343 22.58 7.50 -7.62
C ASN A 343 22.40 6.79 -8.97
N LYS A 344 21.16 6.43 -9.29
CA LYS A 344 20.81 5.86 -10.60
C LYS A 344 19.87 6.77 -11.35
N SER A 345 20.06 6.87 -12.65
CA SER A 345 19.17 7.62 -13.53
C SER A 345 17.99 6.77 -14.02
N HIS A 346 17.53 5.80 -13.22
CA HIS A 346 16.44 4.92 -13.62
C HIS A 346 15.74 4.27 -12.42
N LEU A 347 14.49 3.86 -12.62
CA LEU A 347 13.81 2.88 -11.76
C LEU A 347 13.77 1.51 -12.43
N SER A 348 13.95 0.44 -11.66
CA SER A 348 13.65 -0.92 -12.14
C SER A 348 12.21 -1.31 -11.76
N VAL A 349 11.64 -2.32 -12.41
CA VAL A 349 10.26 -2.75 -12.15
C VAL A 349 10.14 -4.26 -12.03
N ILE A 350 9.22 -4.71 -11.18
CA ILE A 350 8.67 -6.05 -11.14
C ILE A 350 7.23 -5.94 -11.66
N PRO A 351 6.95 -6.31 -12.92
CA PRO A 351 5.64 -6.13 -13.54
C PRO A 351 4.57 -7.09 -13.00
N TYR A 352 4.96 -8.26 -12.46
CA TYR A 352 4.03 -9.25 -11.93
C TYR A 352 4.33 -9.57 -10.46
N PRO A 353 4.13 -8.62 -9.53
CA PRO A 353 4.57 -8.78 -8.15
C PRO A 353 3.89 -9.93 -7.39
N ASP A 354 2.75 -10.44 -7.84
CA ASP A 354 2.10 -11.61 -7.24
C ASP A 354 2.72 -12.95 -7.69
N ALA A 355 3.43 -12.96 -8.82
CA ALA A 355 3.97 -14.18 -9.43
C ALA A 355 5.23 -14.68 -8.68
N VAL A 356 5.38 -16.00 -8.58
CA VAL A 356 6.44 -16.63 -7.77
C VAL A 356 7.77 -16.65 -8.52
N GLY A 357 8.83 -16.31 -7.81
CA GLY A 357 10.21 -16.44 -8.27
C GLY A 357 10.45 -15.67 -9.56
N ALA A 358 11.13 -16.32 -10.53
CA ALA A 358 11.43 -15.71 -11.82
C ALA A 358 10.19 -15.24 -12.61
N ALA A 359 9.00 -15.80 -12.32
CA ALA A 359 7.76 -15.39 -12.98
C ALA A 359 7.32 -13.96 -12.61
N CYS A 360 7.89 -13.36 -11.56
CA CYS A 360 7.65 -11.94 -11.24
C CYS A 360 8.17 -10.98 -12.33
N GLY A 361 9.10 -11.46 -13.19
CA GLY A 361 9.45 -10.80 -14.44
C GLY A 361 10.30 -9.54 -14.29
N TYR A 362 11.19 -9.48 -13.29
CA TYR A 362 12.07 -8.33 -13.03
C TYR A 362 12.70 -7.74 -14.31
N VAL A 363 12.55 -6.43 -14.48
CA VAL A 363 13.12 -5.63 -15.57
C VAL A 363 13.97 -4.51 -14.97
N GLU A 364 15.25 -4.57 -15.26
CA GLU A 364 16.21 -3.53 -14.92
C GLU A 364 16.05 -2.31 -15.86
N HIS A 365 16.22 -1.10 -15.31
CA HIS A 365 16.16 0.19 -16.05
C HIS A 365 14.84 0.42 -16.81
N ALA A 366 13.71 0.12 -16.17
CA ALA A 366 12.39 0.18 -16.79
C ALA A 366 11.86 1.61 -17.02
N ILE A 367 12.22 2.56 -16.15
CA ILE A 367 11.89 3.99 -16.30
C ILE A 367 13.20 4.77 -16.31
N ASP A 368 13.46 5.52 -17.38
CA ASP A 368 14.63 6.41 -17.48
C ASP A 368 14.33 7.77 -16.83
N LEU A 369 15.17 8.17 -15.88
CA LEU A 369 15.09 9.44 -15.14
C LEU A 369 16.08 10.49 -15.67
N SER A 370 16.89 10.15 -16.67
CA SER A 370 17.94 11.03 -17.18
C SER A 370 17.38 12.39 -17.64
N PRO A 371 18.08 13.50 -17.37
CA PRO A 371 19.43 13.61 -16.81
C PRO A 371 19.50 13.63 -15.28
N LEU A 372 18.38 13.37 -14.59
CA LEU A 372 18.33 13.36 -13.13
C LEU A 372 18.64 11.97 -12.58
N GLU A 373 18.87 11.91 -11.27
CA GLU A 373 19.11 10.67 -10.53
C GLU A 373 18.09 10.54 -9.40
N CYS A 374 17.73 9.29 -9.11
CA CYS A 374 17.05 8.94 -7.89
C CYS A 374 18.05 8.69 -6.76
N GLU A 375 17.59 8.97 -5.54
CA GLU A 375 18.38 8.82 -4.32
C GLU A 375 17.92 7.53 -3.60
N LEU A 376 17.66 7.57 -2.29
CA LEU A 376 17.22 6.39 -1.55
C LEU A 376 15.70 6.20 -1.53
N GLY A 377 14.93 7.29 -1.46
CA GLY A 377 13.48 7.19 -1.22
C GLY A 377 12.59 7.29 -2.45
N LEU A 378 11.35 6.82 -2.24
CA LEU A 378 10.20 7.04 -3.11
C LEU A 378 9.07 7.63 -2.25
N PRO A 379 8.03 8.20 -2.87
CA PRO A 379 6.90 8.75 -2.13
C PRO A 379 6.22 7.69 -1.26
N ASN A 380 6.05 8.00 0.02
CA ASN A 380 5.31 7.17 0.94
C ASN A 380 3.80 7.38 0.71
N HIS A 381 3.15 6.33 0.22
CA HIS A 381 1.75 6.34 -0.16
C HIS A 381 0.89 5.46 0.76
N LEU A 382 -0.40 5.81 0.81
CA LEU A 382 -1.43 4.91 1.30
C LEU A 382 -1.63 3.76 0.31
N PRO A 383 -1.91 2.53 0.76
CA PRO A 383 -2.40 1.48 -0.12
C PRO A 383 -3.66 1.92 -0.88
N SER A 384 -3.86 1.38 -2.08
CA SER A 384 -4.90 1.79 -3.02
C SER A 384 -6.31 1.37 -2.58
N TYR A 385 -6.89 2.06 -1.61
CA TYR A 385 -8.32 2.03 -1.29
C TYR A 385 -8.92 3.43 -1.47
N PRO A 386 -10.26 3.56 -1.70
CA PRO A 386 -10.89 4.86 -1.93
C PRO A 386 -10.54 5.85 -0.82
N LEU A 387 -9.79 6.88 -1.20
CA LEU A 387 -9.20 7.83 -0.25
C LEU A 387 -10.21 8.86 0.21
N CYS A 388 -11.17 9.18 -0.64
CA CYS A 388 -12.36 9.92 -0.27
C CYS A 388 -13.63 9.14 -0.61
N ASN A 389 -14.27 8.55 0.39
CA ASN A 389 -15.67 8.15 0.26
C ASN A 389 -16.54 9.40 0.29
N ALA A 390 -16.78 10.01 -0.87
CA ALA A 390 -17.90 10.92 -1.10
C ALA A 390 -19.23 10.17 -1.29
N LEU A 391 -19.35 8.94 -0.77
CA LEU A 391 -20.64 8.32 -0.54
C LEU A 391 -21.15 8.83 0.81
N VAL A 392 -22.11 9.75 0.69
CA VAL A 392 -22.87 10.38 1.77
C VAL A 392 -23.41 9.31 2.73
N GLY A 393 -22.80 9.29 3.92
CA GLY A 393 -23.32 8.93 5.25
C GLY A 393 -23.99 7.58 5.42
N ILE A 394 -23.43 6.71 6.29
CA ILE A 394 -24.21 5.82 7.17
C ILE A 394 -23.53 5.68 8.54
N PRO A 395 -24.28 5.75 9.66
CA PRO A 395 -23.77 5.54 11.01
C PRO A 395 -23.30 4.10 11.28
N GLU A 396 -22.50 3.99 12.33
CA GLU A 396 -21.70 2.87 12.85
C GLU A 396 -22.47 1.62 13.33
N ALA A 397 -23.59 1.23 12.71
CA ALA A 397 -24.36 0.06 13.16
C ALA A 397 -24.72 -0.87 11.98
N GLY A 398 -23.89 -1.87 11.69
CA GLY A 398 -24.28 -2.89 10.70
C GLY A 398 -23.36 -4.08 10.49
N TYR A 399 -22.04 -3.98 10.75
CA TYR A 399 -21.14 -5.11 10.44
C TYR A 399 -21.28 -6.30 11.40
N ALA A 400 -21.92 -6.13 12.56
CA ALA A 400 -22.16 -7.23 13.50
C ALA A 400 -23.39 -8.08 13.15
N SER A 401 -24.19 -7.72 12.14
CA SER A 401 -25.47 -8.38 11.87
C SER A 401 -25.61 -9.03 10.49
N VAL A 402 -24.60 -8.95 9.61
CA VAL A 402 -24.66 -9.53 8.25
C VAL A 402 -23.37 -10.25 7.89
N LEU A 403 -23.46 -11.52 7.51
CA LEU A 403 -22.37 -12.33 6.95
C LEU A 403 -22.59 -12.49 5.45
N ILE A 404 -21.63 -12.06 4.64
CA ILE A 404 -21.61 -12.32 3.19
C ILE A 404 -20.34 -13.11 2.89
N ALA A 405 -20.50 -14.34 2.41
CA ALA A 405 -19.38 -15.23 2.09
C ALA A 405 -19.72 -16.06 0.86
N THR A 406 -18.71 -16.38 0.04
CA THR A 406 -18.86 -17.39 -0.99
C THR A 406 -18.89 -18.77 -0.36
N ASP A 407 -19.70 -19.67 -0.90
CA ASP A 407 -19.66 -21.07 -0.51
C ASP A 407 -18.30 -21.71 -0.90
N PRO A 408 -17.94 -22.89 -0.37
CA PRO A 408 -16.66 -23.52 -0.66
C PRO A 408 -16.41 -23.85 -2.14
N SER A 409 -17.49 -23.97 -2.94
CA SER A 409 -17.37 -24.18 -4.38
C SER A 409 -17.20 -22.86 -5.17
N GLY A 410 -17.41 -21.72 -4.53
CA GLY A 410 -17.45 -20.39 -5.13
C GLY A 410 -18.71 -20.13 -5.98
N GLY A 411 -19.52 -21.16 -6.27
CA GLY A 411 -20.66 -21.08 -7.17
C GLY A 411 -21.87 -20.36 -6.59
N HIS A 412 -21.87 -20.12 -5.28
CA HIS A 412 -22.93 -19.45 -4.55
C HIS A 412 -22.38 -18.40 -3.60
N LEU A 413 -23.15 -17.32 -3.43
CA LEU A 413 -22.98 -16.37 -2.35
C LEU A 413 -23.99 -16.68 -1.26
N ILE A 414 -23.51 -16.86 -0.03
CA ILE A 414 -24.32 -16.99 1.16
C ILE A 414 -24.41 -15.62 1.82
N VAL A 415 -25.64 -15.14 2.01
CA VAL A 415 -25.93 -13.91 2.72
C VAL A 415 -26.78 -14.25 3.94
N SER A 416 -26.21 -14.14 5.13
CA SER A 416 -26.88 -14.44 6.40
C SER A 416 -27.04 -13.20 7.26
N PHE A 417 -28.20 -13.08 7.90
CA PHE A 417 -28.57 -11.98 8.78
C PHE A 417 -28.75 -12.49 10.21
N HIS A 418 -28.29 -11.73 11.20
CA HIS A 418 -28.45 -12.06 12.62
C HIS A 418 -29.84 -11.71 13.17
N ASP A 419 -30.64 -10.95 12.42
CA ASP A 419 -32.02 -10.61 12.75
C ASP A 419 -32.87 -10.43 11.47
N ASP A 420 -34.20 -10.39 11.65
CA ASP A 420 -35.17 -10.27 10.56
C ASP A 420 -35.30 -8.83 10.02
N SER A 421 -34.49 -7.87 10.47
CA SER A 421 -34.61 -6.46 10.05
C SER A 421 -34.23 -6.22 8.58
N TRP A 422 -33.71 -7.25 7.90
CA TRP A 422 -33.32 -7.24 6.49
C TRP A 422 -34.31 -7.94 5.55
N LEU A 423 -35.38 -8.55 6.08
CA LEU A 423 -36.40 -9.22 5.25
C LEU A 423 -37.20 -8.21 4.41
N GLY A 424 -37.43 -8.54 3.13
CA GLY A 424 -38.16 -7.71 2.17
C GLY A 424 -37.29 -6.68 1.44
N MET A 425 -35.97 -6.68 1.68
CA MET A 425 -35.01 -5.80 1.00
C MET A 425 -34.49 -6.38 -0.30
N HIS A 426 -33.82 -5.55 -1.11
CA HIS A 426 -33.11 -6.02 -2.30
C HIS A 426 -31.61 -6.22 -2.03
N PHE A 427 -31.12 -7.39 -2.41
CA PHE A 427 -29.72 -7.68 -2.66
C PHE A 427 -29.38 -7.26 -4.09
N ALA A 428 -28.34 -6.45 -4.25
CA ALA A 428 -27.78 -6.12 -5.56
C ALA A 428 -26.32 -6.56 -5.62
N LEU A 429 -25.96 -7.28 -6.69
CA LEU A 429 -24.58 -7.49 -7.07
C LEU A 429 -24.26 -6.55 -8.23
N LEU A 430 -23.23 -5.72 -8.08
CA LEU A 430 -22.78 -4.78 -9.09
C LEU A 430 -21.43 -5.20 -9.65
N ASP A 431 -21.26 -5.09 -10.96
CA ASP A 431 -19.93 -5.15 -11.55
C ASP A 431 -19.11 -3.89 -11.22
N MET A 432 -17.82 -3.90 -11.54
CA MET A 432 -16.92 -2.77 -11.25
C MET A 432 -17.24 -1.48 -12.03
N SER A 433 -18.14 -1.54 -13.02
CA SER A 433 -18.66 -0.34 -13.70
C SER A 433 -19.89 0.25 -13.01
N GLY A 434 -20.35 -0.37 -11.92
CA GLY A 434 -21.55 0.04 -11.18
C GLY A 434 -22.84 -0.48 -11.79
N ARG A 435 -22.80 -1.41 -12.75
CA ARG A 435 -23.99 -2.02 -13.33
C ARG A 435 -24.45 -3.19 -12.46
N ILE A 436 -25.75 -3.22 -12.16
CA ILE A 436 -26.38 -4.32 -11.44
C ILE A 436 -26.40 -5.57 -12.34
N VAL A 437 -25.80 -6.65 -11.87
CA VAL A 437 -25.74 -7.96 -12.53
C VAL A 437 -26.60 -9.02 -11.84
N ILE A 438 -26.91 -8.85 -10.55
CA ILE A 438 -27.94 -9.61 -9.81
C ILE A 438 -28.75 -8.61 -9.00
N ASP A 439 -30.07 -8.79 -8.99
CA ASP A 439 -31.02 -8.07 -8.13
C ASP A 439 -32.07 -9.07 -7.63
N GLU A 440 -32.02 -9.41 -6.34
CA GLU A 440 -32.91 -10.41 -5.73
C GLU A 440 -33.46 -9.92 -4.39
N PRO A 441 -34.75 -10.16 -4.09
CA PRO A 441 -35.29 -9.84 -2.78
C PRO A 441 -34.77 -10.82 -1.72
N ILE A 442 -34.48 -10.31 -0.52
CA ILE A 442 -34.17 -11.09 0.66
C ILE A 442 -35.49 -11.54 1.28
N THR A 443 -35.74 -12.84 1.22
CA THR A 443 -36.98 -13.46 1.68
C THR A 443 -36.81 -14.27 2.95
N SER A 444 -35.57 -14.53 3.36
CA SER A 444 -35.22 -15.33 4.51
C SER A 444 -33.96 -14.82 5.23
N PRO A 445 -33.75 -15.20 6.51
CA PRO A 445 -32.56 -14.81 7.27
C PRO A 445 -31.24 -15.36 6.72
N THR A 446 -31.29 -16.28 5.75
CA THR A 446 -30.10 -16.77 5.04
C THR A 446 -30.47 -17.08 3.60
N GLU A 447 -29.96 -16.27 2.68
CA GLU A 447 -30.14 -16.43 1.24
C GLU A 447 -28.91 -17.11 0.61
N SER A 448 -29.16 -17.96 -0.38
CA SER A 448 -28.12 -18.56 -1.22
C SER A 448 -28.34 -18.12 -2.66
N ILE A 449 -27.44 -17.28 -3.16
CA ILE A 449 -27.57 -16.59 -4.44
C ILE A 449 -26.60 -17.25 -5.42
N SER A 450 -27.11 -17.75 -6.55
CA SER A 450 -26.27 -18.44 -7.53
C SER A 450 -25.41 -17.45 -8.32
N LEU A 451 -24.11 -17.72 -8.37
CA LEU A 451 -23.15 -16.93 -9.13
C LEU A 451 -22.85 -17.52 -10.52
N HIS A 452 -23.36 -18.72 -10.84
CA HIS A 452 -23.02 -19.46 -12.07
C HIS A 452 -23.27 -18.75 -13.42
N ARG A 453 -24.02 -17.65 -13.41
CA ARG A 453 -24.31 -16.82 -14.60
C ARG A 453 -23.52 -15.51 -14.63
N ILE A 454 -22.64 -15.31 -13.66
CA ILE A 454 -21.84 -14.12 -13.48
C ILE A 454 -20.43 -14.40 -14.01
N ALA A 455 -19.83 -13.41 -14.67
CA ALA A 455 -18.45 -13.57 -15.12
C ALA A 455 -17.51 -13.67 -13.92
N LEU A 456 -16.36 -14.32 -14.10
CA LEU A 456 -15.32 -14.31 -13.07
C LEU A 456 -14.78 -12.88 -12.92
N GLY A 457 -14.57 -12.42 -11.69
CA GLY A 457 -14.10 -11.05 -11.45
C GLY A 457 -14.47 -10.49 -10.09
N ASN A 458 -14.18 -9.20 -9.92
CA ASN A 458 -14.55 -8.45 -8.72
C ASN A 458 -15.95 -7.87 -8.86
N TYR A 459 -16.71 -7.93 -7.78
CA TYR A 459 -18.06 -7.39 -7.70
C TYR A 459 -18.27 -6.68 -6.38
N LEU A 460 -19.23 -5.76 -6.35
CA LEU A 460 -19.69 -5.11 -5.15
C LEU A 460 -21.08 -5.65 -4.79
N VAL A 461 -21.20 -6.24 -3.61
CA VAL A 461 -22.50 -6.53 -3.01
C VAL A 461 -23.03 -5.25 -2.38
N ARG A 462 -24.31 -4.95 -2.60
CA ARG A 462 -25.01 -3.82 -1.99
C ARG A 462 -26.35 -4.26 -1.43
N LEU A 463 -26.61 -3.83 -0.19
CA LEU A 463 -27.90 -3.97 0.50
C LEU A 463 -28.40 -2.56 0.87
N ILE A 464 -29.68 -2.24 0.68
CA ILE A 464 -30.24 -0.91 1.00
C ILE A 464 -31.62 -1.02 1.68
N ASN A 465 -31.76 -0.54 2.91
CA ASN A 465 -33.00 -0.45 3.69
C ASN A 465 -33.22 0.95 4.27
N GLY A 466 -33.96 1.81 3.57
CA GLY A 466 -34.12 3.19 4.02
C GLY A 466 -32.76 3.85 4.26
N ASP A 467 -32.45 4.19 5.52
CA ASP A 467 -31.20 4.83 5.94
C ASP A 467 -30.02 3.84 6.17
N LYS A 468 -30.26 2.53 6.10
CA LYS A 468 -29.22 1.50 6.23
C LYS A 468 -28.74 1.05 4.86
N SER A 469 -27.44 0.92 4.69
CA SER A 469 -26.87 0.30 3.51
C SER A 469 -25.57 -0.38 3.87
N LEU A 470 -25.31 -1.50 3.21
CA LEU A 470 -24.08 -2.26 3.35
C LEU A 470 -23.49 -2.42 1.96
N ALA A 471 -22.18 -2.26 1.86
CA ALA A 471 -21.43 -2.54 0.65
C ALA A 471 -20.22 -3.43 0.99
N GLN A 472 -20.05 -4.54 0.28
CA GLN A 472 -18.92 -5.44 0.47
C GLN A 472 -18.38 -5.90 -0.88
N ARG A 473 -17.06 -5.82 -1.06
CA ARG A 473 -16.40 -6.39 -2.24
C ARG A 473 -16.36 -7.91 -2.12
N ILE A 474 -16.69 -8.59 -3.20
CA ILE A 474 -16.53 -10.05 -3.33
C ILE A 474 -15.77 -10.39 -4.62
N VAL A 475 -15.20 -11.59 -4.66
CA VAL A 475 -14.53 -12.14 -5.84
C VAL A 475 -15.29 -13.38 -6.29
N VAL A 476 -15.67 -13.42 -7.56
CA VAL A 476 -16.29 -14.57 -8.21
C VAL A 476 -15.19 -15.36 -8.93
N ASN A 477 -14.90 -16.58 -8.46
CA ASN A 477 -13.74 -17.37 -8.89
C ASN A 477 -13.99 -18.90 -8.98
N TYR A 478 -15.24 -19.33 -9.13
CA TYR A 478 -15.65 -20.75 -9.15
C TYR A 478 -15.21 -21.55 -10.38
#